data_AF-A0AAU6D5R7-F1
#
_entry.id   AF-A0AAU6D5R7-F1
#
_cell.length_a   1.000
_cell.length_b   1.000
_cell.length_c   1.000
_cell.angle_alpha   90.00
_cell.angle_beta   90.00
_cell.angle_gamma   90.00
#
_symmetry.space_group_name_H-M   'P 1'
#
loop_
_entity.id
_entity.type
_entity.pdbx_description
1 polymer ?
#
loop_
_entity_poly.entity_id
_entity_poly.type
_entity_poly.pdbx_seq_one_letter_code
_entity_poly.pdbx_strand_id
1 'polypeptide(L)'
;MVASAFTVNAAQAATSQPAANPAQKQAAGTPEKQKQATTPSAAVPLKDRDKVLGKGWKTSPDRAVTTAADSDGLHLLIADSTTGYAWRTAAVLTEPQLPADTWIGNSCVMDDHHAAVAYAPRTFTNKQDLMMGGALTAIVNLDDGRVTSCPSPRPWPISTPHAARPRTAPSSPRSATRRHAWSR
;
A
#
# COMPACT_ATOMS: atom_id res chain seq x y z
N MET A 1 76.37 -1.64 -12.60
CA MET A 1 75.29 -0.70 -12.21
C MET A 1 74.04 -1.09 -12.98
N VAL A 2 72.94 -1.26 -12.27
CA VAL A 2 71.73 -1.99 -12.71
C VAL A 2 70.91 -1.16 -13.69
N ALA A 3 70.66 -1.71 -14.88
CA ALA A 3 69.74 -1.16 -15.87
C ALA A 3 68.33 -1.66 -15.58
N SER A 4 67.48 -0.78 -15.02
CA SER A 4 66.06 -1.07 -14.79
C SER A 4 65.25 -0.60 -15.99
N ALA A 5 64.79 -1.55 -16.80
CA ALA A 5 63.84 -1.32 -17.87
C ALA A 5 62.43 -1.13 -17.27
N PHE A 6 61.78 0.00 -17.54
CA PHE A 6 60.37 0.19 -17.26
C PHE A 6 59.55 -0.47 -18.39
N THR A 7 58.95 -1.62 -18.10
CA THR A 7 57.90 -2.21 -18.94
C THR A 7 56.60 -1.44 -18.72
N VAL A 8 56.18 -0.66 -19.72
CA VAL A 8 54.85 -0.06 -19.77
C VAL A 8 53.87 -1.17 -20.13
N ASN A 9 53.12 -1.66 -19.14
CA ASN A 9 52.03 -2.60 -19.36
C ASN A 9 50.82 -1.81 -19.88
N ALA A 10 50.56 -1.86 -21.19
CA ALA A 10 49.37 -1.29 -21.79
C ALA A 10 48.14 -2.06 -21.30
N ALA A 11 47.39 -1.48 -20.36
CA ALA A 11 46.07 -1.95 -19.99
C ALA A 11 45.15 -1.81 -21.20
N GLN A 12 44.78 -2.94 -21.80
CA GLN A 12 43.73 -3.00 -22.82
C GLN A 12 42.41 -2.65 -22.16
N ALA A 13 41.92 -1.44 -22.43
CA ALA A 13 40.54 -1.08 -22.18
C ALA A 13 39.67 -1.96 -23.11
N ALA A 14 39.06 -3.00 -22.55
CA ALA A 14 37.98 -3.72 -23.21
C ALA A 14 36.81 -2.75 -23.41
N THR A 15 36.68 -2.22 -24.62
CA THR A 15 35.51 -1.51 -25.08
C THR A 15 34.36 -2.52 -25.14
N SER A 16 33.47 -2.47 -24.14
CA SER A 16 32.18 -3.13 -24.19
C SER A 16 31.35 -2.50 -25.31
N GLN A 17 31.44 -3.08 -26.49
CA GLN A 17 30.64 -2.72 -27.66
C GLN A 17 29.16 -3.00 -27.36
N PRO A 18 28.24 -2.02 -27.45
CA PRO A 18 26.82 -2.30 -27.35
C PRO A 18 26.41 -3.13 -28.57
N ALA A 19 26.04 -4.39 -28.36
CA ALA A 19 25.33 -5.16 -29.37
C ALA A 19 23.99 -4.47 -29.62
N ALA A 20 23.82 -3.92 -30.83
CA ALA A 20 22.55 -3.42 -31.32
C ALA A 20 21.54 -4.57 -31.32
N ASN A 21 20.63 -4.58 -30.35
CA ASN A 21 19.50 -5.50 -30.34
C ASN A 21 18.47 -4.97 -31.37
N PRO A 22 18.05 -5.77 -32.37
CA PRO A 22 17.16 -5.29 -33.41
C PRO A 22 15.76 -5.04 -32.83
N ALA A 23 15.34 -3.77 -32.89
CA ALA A 23 13.95 -3.29 -32.95
C ALA A 23 12.92 -4.04 -32.09
N GLN A 24 12.81 -3.68 -30.79
CA GLN A 24 11.51 -3.72 -30.13
C GLN A 24 10.63 -2.62 -30.74
N LYS A 25 9.74 -3.01 -31.66
CA LYS A 25 8.59 -2.19 -32.04
C LYS A 25 7.80 -1.90 -30.76
N GLN A 26 7.98 -0.69 -30.24
CA GLN A 26 7.09 -0.10 -29.24
C GLN A 26 5.73 0.06 -29.91
N ALA A 27 4.83 -0.89 -29.67
CA ALA A 27 3.42 -0.67 -29.90
C ALA A 27 3.00 0.43 -28.91
N ALA A 28 2.77 1.63 -29.42
CA ALA A 28 2.08 2.68 -28.69
C ALA A 28 0.67 2.16 -28.37
N GLY A 29 0.52 1.59 -27.18
CA GLY A 29 -0.78 1.24 -26.63
C GLY A 29 -1.50 2.51 -26.26
N THR A 30 -2.57 2.81 -27.00
CA THR A 30 -3.67 3.67 -26.59
C THR A 30 -4.04 3.39 -25.12
N PRO A 31 -4.42 4.37 -24.28
CA PRO A 31 -4.83 4.12 -22.90
C PRO A 31 -6.05 3.19 -22.89
N GLU A 32 -5.78 1.88 -22.74
CA GLU A 32 -6.81 0.87 -22.59
C GLU A 32 -7.35 1.05 -21.18
N LYS A 33 -8.58 1.57 -21.11
CA LYS A 33 -9.39 1.62 -19.90
C LYS A 33 -9.36 0.23 -19.26
N GLN A 34 -8.53 0.05 -18.23
CA GLN A 34 -8.28 -1.25 -17.59
C GLN A 34 -9.62 -1.94 -17.32
N LYS A 35 -9.89 -2.98 -18.11
CA LYS A 35 -11.01 -3.88 -17.87
C LYS A 35 -10.64 -4.70 -16.65
N GLN A 36 -11.16 -4.27 -15.49
CA GLN A 36 -11.07 -4.96 -14.22
C GLN A 36 -11.12 -6.48 -14.43
N ALA A 37 -10.06 -7.17 -14.01
CA ALA A 37 -10.00 -8.62 -14.06
C ALA A 37 -11.14 -9.19 -13.21
N THR A 38 -12.21 -9.64 -13.87
CA THR A 38 -13.35 -10.35 -13.28
C THR A 38 -12.95 -11.77 -12.91
N THR A 39 -12.06 -11.92 -11.92
CA THR A 39 -12.20 -13.06 -11.01
C THR A 39 -13.05 -12.52 -9.87
N PRO A 40 -14.28 -13.02 -9.65
CA PRO A 40 -15.03 -12.63 -8.47
C PRO A 40 -14.15 -12.95 -7.26
N SER A 41 -13.73 -11.91 -6.54
CA SER A 41 -13.41 -12.12 -5.14
C SER A 41 -14.62 -12.83 -4.55
N ALA A 42 -14.40 -14.02 -4.00
CA ALA A 42 -15.49 -14.87 -3.54
C ALA A 42 -16.17 -14.21 -2.34
N ALA A 43 -17.16 -13.38 -2.62
CA ALA A 43 -18.07 -12.82 -1.64
C ALA A 43 -18.88 -13.96 -0.99
N VAL A 44 -19.32 -13.76 0.24
CA VAL A 44 -20.25 -14.70 0.88
C VAL A 44 -21.55 -14.75 0.06
N PRO A 45 -21.98 -15.92 -0.43
CA PRO A 45 -23.21 -16.06 -1.19
C PRO A 45 -24.41 -15.56 -0.38
N LEU A 46 -25.35 -14.85 -1.03
CA LEU A 46 -26.51 -14.24 -0.36
C LEU A 46 -27.26 -15.20 0.57
N LYS A 47 -27.46 -16.45 0.13
CA LYS A 47 -28.15 -17.51 0.89
C LYS A 47 -27.45 -17.91 2.19
N ASP A 48 -26.14 -17.69 2.29
CA ASP A 48 -25.31 -18.10 3.42
C ASP A 48 -24.97 -16.92 4.35
N ARG A 49 -25.27 -15.66 3.96
CA ARG A 49 -24.87 -14.46 4.71
C ARG A 49 -25.46 -14.38 6.11
N ASP A 50 -26.74 -14.69 6.27
CA ASP A 50 -27.37 -14.66 7.60
C ASP A 50 -26.72 -15.68 8.56
N LYS A 51 -26.19 -16.79 8.03
CA LYS A 51 -25.49 -17.84 8.80
C LYS A 51 -24.02 -17.48 9.09
N VAL A 52 -23.31 -16.94 8.09
CA VAL A 52 -21.86 -16.69 8.17
C VAL A 52 -21.55 -15.33 8.81
N LEU A 53 -22.29 -14.29 8.46
CA LEU A 53 -22.08 -12.91 8.93
C LEU A 53 -22.88 -12.60 10.20
N GLY A 54 -23.88 -13.43 10.51
CA GLY A 54 -24.79 -13.22 11.64
C GLY A 54 -25.91 -12.22 11.35
N LYS A 55 -26.76 -11.99 12.34
CA LYS A 55 -27.90 -11.06 12.21
C LYS A 55 -27.40 -9.61 12.16
N GLY A 56 -27.99 -8.79 11.28
CA GLY A 56 -27.67 -7.36 11.20
C GLY A 56 -26.63 -6.97 10.14
N TRP A 57 -26.06 -7.93 9.40
CA TRP A 57 -25.09 -7.65 8.33
C TRP A 57 -25.62 -6.67 7.27
N LYS A 58 -26.94 -6.66 7.03
CA LYS A 58 -27.61 -5.77 6.07
C LYS A 58 -27.52 -4.29 6.44
N THR A 59 -27.36 -3.99 7.72
CA THR A 59 -27.28 -2.61 8.25
C THR A 59 -25.94 -2.34 8.91
N SER A 60 -25.00 -3.29 8.88
CA SER A 60 -23.69 -3.11 9.48
C SER A 60 -22.86 -2.13 8.64
N PRO A 61 -22.24 -1.12 9.27
CA PRO A 61 -21.26 -0.25 8.61
C PRO A 61 -19.88 -0.92 8.45
N ASP A 62 -19.72 -2.19 8.85
CA ASP A 62 -18.41 -2.86 8.83
C ASP A 62 -17.83 -2.93 7.40
N ARG A 63 -16.59 -2.47 7.29
CA ARG A 63 -15.80 -2.47 6.06
C ARG A 63 -14.42 -3.06 6.34
N ALA A 64 -14.03 -4.04 5.54
CA ALA A 64 -12.66 -4.54 5.50
C ALA A 64 -11.85 -3.73 4.48
N VAL A 65 -10.60 -3.42 4.83
CA VAL A 65 -9.65 -2.69 3.97
C VAL A 65 -8.34 -3.46 3.93
N THR A 66 -7.79 -3.66 2.74
CA THR A 66 -6.48 -4.27 2.55
C THR A 66 -5.76 -3.65 1.36
N THR A 67 -4.48 -3.95 1.19
CA THR A 67 -3.69 -3.54 0.03
C THR A 67 -3.15 -4.76 -0.71
N ALA A 68 -3.05 -4.64 -2.03
CA ALA A 68 -2.35 -5.57 -2.90
C ALA A 68 -1.48 -4.74 -3.84
N ALA A 69 -0.31 -5.25 -4.22
CA ALA A 69 0.58 -4.52 -5.10
C ALA A 69 1.00 -5.38 -6.28
N ASP A 70 1.12 -4.75 -7.44
CA ASP A 70 1.65 -5.32 -8.66
C ASP A 70 2.44 -4.24 -9.42
N SER A 71 2.70 -4.43 -10.71
CA SER A 71 3.39 -3.47 -11.56
C SER A 71 2.57 -2.21 -11.85
N ASP A 72 1.24 -2.30 -11.80
CA ASP A 72 0.34 -1.20 -12.16
C ASP A 72 0.22 -0.19 -11.02
N GLY A 73 0.33 -0.67 -9.76
CA GLY A 73 0.27 0.21 -8.60
C GLY A 73 0.14 -0.54 -7.27
N LEU A 74 0.01 0.25 -6.20
CA LEU A 74 -0.53 -0.23 -4.94
C LEU A 74 -2.06 -0.09 -4.98
N HIS A 75 -2.75 -1.22 -5.07
CA HIS A 75 -4.20 -1.32 -5.06
C HIS A 75 -4.70 -1.26 -3.61
N LEU A 76 -5.57 -0.30 -3.33
CA LEU A 76 -6.35 -0.26 -2.10
C LEU A 76 -7.67 -0.98 -2.34
N LEU A 77 -7.88 -2.09 -1.64
CA LEU A 77 -9.04 -2.96 -1.78
C LEU A 77 -9.96 -2.79 -0.57
N ILE A 78 -11.26 -2.73 -0.83
CA ILE A 78 -12.28 -2.66 0.22
C ILE A 78 -13.40 -3.67 -0.01
N ALA A 79 -14.03 -4.07 1.09
CA ALA A 79 -15.11 -5.04 1.10
C ALA A 79 -16.12 -4.69 2.19
N ASP A 80 -17.36 -4.42 1.80
CA ASP A 80 -18.43 -4.00 2.70
C ASP A 80 -19.26 -5.20 3.18
N SER A 81 -19.70 -5.19 4.44
CA SER A 81 -20.55 -6.25 5.02
C SER A 81 -21.86 -6.45 4.23
N THR A 82 -22.47 -5.36 3.76
CA THR A 82 -23.68 -5.37 2.93
C THR A 82 -23.51 -6.06 1.58
N THR A 83 -22.27 -6.19 1.09
CA THR A 83 -21.94 -6.90 -0.15
C THR A 83 -21.49 -8.33 0.10
N GLY A 84 -21.49 -8.78 1.36
CA GLY A 84 -20.94 -10.08 1.75
C GLY A 84 -19.42 -10.11 1.66
N TYR A 85 -18.77 -8.98 1.93
CA TYR A 85 -17.33 -8.79 1.81
C TYR A 85 -16.78 -9.12 0.40
N ALA A 86 -17.48 -8.65 -0.64
CA ALA A 86 -16.96 -8.70 -2.00
C ALA A 86 -15.82 -7.68 -2.16
N TRP A 87 -14.60 -8.10 -2.49
CA TRP A 87 -13.50 -7.16 -2.70
C TRP A 87 -13.71 -6.34 -3.98
N ARG A 88 -13.51 -5.03 -3.87
CA ARG A 88 -13.39 -4.09 -4.99
C ARG A 88 -12.19 -3.18 -4.78
N THR A 89 -11.61 -2.70 -5.87
CA THR A 89 -10.56 -1.67 -5.82
C THR A 89 -11.20 -0.31 -5.55
N ALA A 90 -10.80 0.34 -4.47
CA ALA A 90 -11.16 1.72 -4.17
C ALA A 90 -10.26 2.69 -4.96
N ALA A 91 -8.96 2.46 -4.95
CA ALA A 91 -7.99 3.27 -5.69
C ALA A 91 -6.75 2.43 -6.07
N VAL A 92 -6.06 2.87 -7.12
CA VAL A 92 -4.74 2.36 -7.49
C VAL A 92 -3.76 3.52 -7.38
N LEU A 93 -2.75 3.38 -6.53
CA LEU A 93 -1.75 4.40 -6.26
C LEU A 93 -0.49 4.10 -7.04
N THR A 94 -0.08 5.03 -7.90
CA THR A 94 1.09 4.91 -8.77
C THR A 94 1.57 6.30 -9.16
N GLU A 95 2.86 6.43 -9.48
CA GLU A 95 3.44 7.68 -9.97
C GLU A 95 3.93 7.46 -11.41
N PRO A 96 3.33 8.10 -12.42
CA PRO A 96 3.68 7.87 -13.82
C PRO A 96 5.16 8.14 -14.17
N GLN A 97 5.83 8.97 -13.37
CA GLN A 97 7.24 9.33 -13.58
C GLN A 97 8.22 8.36 -12.87
N LEU A 98 7.71 7.40 -12.10
CA LEU A 98 8.52 6.43 -11.37
C LEU A 98 8.24 5.01 -11.88
N PRO A 99 9.07 4.47 -12.79
CA PRO A 99 8.90 3.10 -13.25
C PRO A 99 9.15 2.13 -12.09
N ALA A 100 8.26 1.15 -11.96
CA ALA A 100 8.33 0.11 -10.93
C ALA A 100 8.01 -1.25 -11.54
N ASP A 101 8.81 -2.27 -11.17
CA ASP A 101 8.47 -3.67 -11.43
C ASP A 101 7.31 -4.13 -10.53
N THR A 102 7.26 -3.59 -9.31
CA THR A 102 6.14 -3.70 -8.40
C THR A 102 6.16 -2.55 -7.37
N TRP A 103 5.00 -2.27 -6.79
CA TRP A 103 4.86 -1.30 -5.71
C TRP A 103 4.92 -1.97 -4.33
N ILE A 104 5.26 -1.19 -3.32
CA ILE A 104 5.17 -1.59 -1.92
C ILE A 104 4.48 -0.47 -1.13
N GLY A 105 3.83 -0.82 -0.03
CA GLY A 105 3.25 0.17 0.85
C GLY A 105 2.41 -0.41 1.97
N ASN A 106 1.94 0.51 2.81
CA ASN A 106 1.14 0.23 3.98
C ASN A 106 -0.06 1.16 4.00
N SER A 107 -1.20 0.67 4.45
CA SER A 107 -2.43 1.44 4.62
C SER A 107 -2.86 1.46 6.08
N CYS A 108 -3.35 2.61 6.55
CA CYS A 108 -4.00 2.76 7.84
C CYS A 108 -5.37 3.43 7.64
N VAL A 109 -6.45 2.76 8.06
CA VAL A 109 -7.79 3.37 8.09
C VAL A 109 -7.80 4.45 9.17
N MET A 110 -8.24 5.66 8.80
CA MET A 110 -8.29 6.82 9.69
C MET A 110 -9.68 6.98 10.30
N ASP A 111 -10.71 6.84 9.47
CA ASP A 111 -12.12 6.87 9.81
C ASP A 111 -12.90 5.96 8.83
N ASP A 112 -14.22 5.96 8.92
CA ASP A 112 -15.10 5.09 8.11
C ASP A 112 -14.96 5.30 6.59
N HIS A 113 -14.47 6.48 6.19
CA HIS A 113 -14.44 6.95 4.81
C HIS A 113 -13.02 7.21 4.29
N HIS A 114 -11.99 7.23 5.13
CA HIS A 114 -10.65 7.60 4.72
C HIS A 114 -9.57 6.61 5.18
N ALA A 115 -8.61 6.37 4.30
CA ALA A 115 -7.39 5.64 4.62
C ALA A 115 -6.15 6.47 4.23
N ALA A 116 -5.17 6.51 5.12
CA ALA A 116 -3.84 7.01 4.81
C ALA A 116 -3.01 5.86 4.22
N VAL A 117 -2.30 6.14 3.13
CA VAL A 117 -1.48 5.14 2.44
C VAL A 117 -0.09 5.71 2.20
N ALA A 118 0.92 4.96 2.60
CA ALA A 118 2.32 5.22 2.27
C ALA A 118 2.77 4.19 1.23
N TYR A 119 3.31 4.64 0.10
CA TYR A 119 3.67 3.77 -1.02
C TYR A 119 4.94 4.22 -1.74
N ALA A 120 5.65 3.27 -2.36
CA ALA A 120 6.85 3.53 -3.15
C ALA A 120 7.12 2.38 -4.14
N PRO A 121 7.90 2.61 -5.20
CA PRO A 121 8.45 1.53 -6.01
C PRO A 121 9.29 0.59 -5.14
N ARG A 122 9.17 -0.73 -5.34
CA ARG A 122 10.00 -1.72 -4.61
C ARG A 122 11.50 -1.45 -4.77
N THR A 123 11.92 -0.91 -5.91
CA THR A 123 13.32 -0.55 -6.16
C THR A 123 13.91 0.45 -5.17
N PHE A 124 13.07 1.24 -4.48
CA PHE A 124 13.53 2.18 -3.44
C PHE A 124 14.15 1.45 -2.25
N THR A 125 13.73 0.21 -1.97
CA THR A 125 14.32 -0.60 -0.89
C THR A 125 15.71 -1.14 -1.22
N ASN A 126 16.10 -1.11 -2.49
CA ASN A 126 17.37 -1.69 -2.95
C ASN A 126 18.51 -0.66 -3.01
N LYS A 127 18.22 0.62 -2.76
CA LYS A 127 19.22 1.70 -2.73
C LYS A 127 19.11 2.51 -1.45
N GLN A 128 20.22 2.64 -0.74
CA GLN A 128 20.26 3.28 0.58
C GLN A 128 19.75 4.73 0.56
N ASP A 129 20.10 5.49 -0.48
CA ASP A 129 19.67 6.89 -0.60
C ASP A 129 18.15 7.02 -0.78
N LEU A 130 17.51 6.06 -1.47
CA LEU A 130 16.06 6.07 -1.73
C LEU A 130 15.27 5.50 -0.54
N MET A 131 15.81 4.49 0.16
CA MET A 131 15.28 4.03 1.45
C MET A 131 15.14 5.19 2.44
N MET A 132 16.14 6.07 2.49
CA MET A 132 16.15 7.23 3.39
C MET A 132 15.32 8.41 2.88
N GLY A 133 15.06 8.47 1.56
CA GLY A 133 14.19 9.48 0.93
C GLY A 133 12.72 9.37 1.34
N GLY A 134 12.29 8.20 1.82
CA GLY A 134 10.96 7.95 2.36
C GLY A 134 9.91 7.58 1.30
N ALA A 135 8.70 7.30 1.79
CA ALA A 135 7.56 6.93 0.95
C ALA A 135 6.78 8.15 0.43
N LEU A 136 6.12 7.98 -0.72
CA LEU A 136 5.01 8.86 -1.11
C LEU A 136 3.83 8.60 -0.17
N THR A 137 3.05 9.64 0.12
CA THR A 137 1.89 9.51 1.01
C THR A 137 0.65 10.12 0.39
N ALA A 138 -0.48 9.43 0.54
CA ALA A 138 -1.77 9.89 0.07
C ALA A 138 -2.88 9.57 1.07
N ILE A 139 -3.93 10.37 1.06
CA ILE A 139 -5.20 10.07 1.71
C ILE A 139 -6.18 9.62 0.62
N VAL A 140 -6.77 8.46 0.81
CA VAL A 140 -7.77 7.90 -0.10
C VAL A 140 -9.14 7.95 0.55
N ASN A 141 -10.12 8.51 -0.15
CA ASN A 141 -11.52 8.35 0.20
C ASN A 141 -12.00 6.96 -0.26
N LEU A 142 -12.50 6.16 0.67
CA LEU A 142 -12.91 4.77 0.47
C LEU A 142 -14.26 4.64 -0.23
N ASP A 143 -15.08 5.70 -0.26
CA ASP A 143 -16.40 5.65 -0.89
C ASP A 143 -16.28 5.86 -2.40
N ASP A 144 -15.53 6.89 -2.81
CA ASP A 144 -15.44 7.31 -4.21
C ASP A 144 -14.06 7.12 -4.85
N GLY A 145 -13.06 6.70 -4.07
CA GLY A 145 -11.71 6.45 -4.57
C GLY A 145 -10.87 7.71 -4.80
N ARG A 146 -11.33 8.90 -4.40
CA ARG A 146 -10.54 10.13 -4.55
C ARG A 146 -9.25 10.04 -3.76
N VAL A 147 -8.15 10.33 -4.43
CA VAL A 147 -6.81 10.33 -3.86
C VAL A 147 -6.33 11.77 -3.71
N THR A 148 -6.02 12.14 -2.47
CA THR A 148 -5.38 13.42 -2.15
C THR A 148 -3.94 13.14 -1.78
N SER A 149 -3.01 13.51 -2.66
CA SER A 149 -1.58 13.43 -2.34
C SER A 149 -1.25 14.37 -1.18
N CYS A 150 -0.50 13.88 -0.20
CA CYS A 150 -0.07 14.70 0.92
C CYS A 150 1.29 15.33 0.57
N PRO A 151 1.41 16.68 0.53
CA PRO A 151 2.71 17.31 0.41
C PRO A 151 3.52 16.97 1.65
N SER A 152 4.65 16.29 1.51
CA SER A 152 5.47 15.89 2.66
C SER A 152 6.35 17.07 3.13
N PRO A 153 6.25 17.51 4.39
CA PRO A 153 7.30 18.33 5.01
C PRO A 153 8.38 17.47 5.70
N ARG A 154 8.24 16.13 5.79
CA ARG A 154 9.23 15.22 6.41
C ARG A 154 9.25 13.81 5.77
N PRO A 155 10.40 13.11 5.74
CA PRO A 155 10.48 11.73 5.25
C PRO A 155 9.67 10.78 6.12
N TRP A 156 8.78 9.98 5.50
CA TRP A 156 8.10 8.88 6.18
C TRP A 156 8.88 7.57 5.93
N PRO A 157 9.40 6.90 6.97
CA PRO A 157 10.12 5.65 6.80
C PRO A 157 9.16 4.52 6.39
N ILE A 158 9.47 3.85 5.28
CA ILE A 158 8.70 2.72 4.71
C ILE A 158 8.53 1.58 5.74
N SER A 159 9.43 1.44 6.70
CA SER A 159 9.54 0.26 7.56
C SER A 159 8.66 0.25 8.83
N THR A 160 7.69 1.14 8.99
CA THR A 160 6.92 1.22 10.25
C THR A 160 5.52 0.60 10.14
N PRO A 161 5.29 -0.63 10.62
CA PRO A 161 3.94 -1.10 10.91
C PRO A 161 3.48 -0.47 12.23
N HIS A 162 2.65 0.57 12.19
CA HIS A 162 1.97 1.05 13.38
C HIS A 162 0.55 0.49 13.41
N ALA A 163 0.40 -0.61 14.15
CA ALA A 163 -0.89 -0.96 14.72
C ALA A 163 -1.39 0.27 15.49
N ALA A 164 -2.57 0.77 15.12
CA ALA A 164 -3.23 1.85 15.81
C ALA A 164 -3.35 1.48 17.30
N ARG A 165 -2.66 2.21 18.18
CA ARG A 165 -2.98 2.16 19.60
C ARG A 165 -4.35 2.83 19.76
N PRO A 166 -5.40 2.13 20.24
CA PRO A 166 -6.64 2.80 20.56
C PRO A 166 -6.36 3.82 21.66
N ARG A 167 -6.79 5.07 21.45
CA ARG A 167 -6.85 6.11 22.48
C ARG A 167 -7.79 5.62 23.57
N THR A 168 -7.27 5.14 24.69
CA THR A 168 -8.04 4.97 25.91
C THR A 168 -8.54 6.35 26.34
N ALA A 169 -9.87 6.52 26.32
CA ALA A 169 -10.52 7.71 26.87
C ALA A 169 -10.22 7.82 28.38
N PRO A 170 -9.98 9.03 28.91
CA PRO A 170 -9.80 9.22 30.35
C PRO A 170 -11.13 8.95 31.07
N SER A 171 -11.12 8.01 32.01
CA SER A 171 -12.24 7.75 32.90
C SER A 171 -12.45 8.95 33.84
N SER A 172 -13.60 9.62 33.70
CA SER A 172 -14.06 10.66 34.63
C SER A 172 -14.41 10.03 35.99
N PRO A 173 -13.93 10.55 37.13
CA PRO A 173 -14.34 10.04 38.43
C PRO A 173 -15.68 10.67 38.82
N ARG A 174 -16.77 9.92 38.70
CA ARG A 174 -18.04 10.26 39.38
C ARG A 174 -18.30 9.29 40.52
N SER A 175 -18.21 9.86 41.73
CA SER A 175 -19.11 9.60 42.85
C SER A 175 -18.98 8.26 43.56
N ALA A 176 -18.05 8.20 44.53
CA ALA A 176 -18.10 7.24 45.63
C ALA A 176 -19.25 7.60 46.57
N THR A 177 -20.38 6.89 46.52
CA THR A 177 -21.37 6.89 47.61
C THR A 177 -22.15 5.58 47.64
N ARG A 178 -22.04 4.88 48.78
CA ARG A 178 -22.90 3.81 49.33
C ARG A 178 -23.07 2.51 48.52
N ARG A 179 -22.73 1.39 49.16
CA ARG A 179 -23.66 0.46 49.84
C ARG A 179 -22.85 -0.69 50.46
N HIS A 180 -22.81 -0.75 51.78
CA HIS A 180 -23.49 -1.75 52.63
C HIS A 180 -22.73 -3.08 52.79
N ALA A 181 -22.26 -3.24 54.03
CA ALA A 181 -21.84 -4.46 54.68
C ALA A 181 -22.80 -5.63 54.42
N TRP A 182 -22.23 -6.82 54.20
CA TRP A 182 -22.89 -8.08 54.50
C TRP A 182 -21.95 -8.92 55.36
N SER A 183 -22.48 -9.30 56.52
CA SER A 183 -21.94 -10.22 57.50
C SER A 183 -22.65 -11.56 57.31
N ARG A 184 -21.89 -12.64 57.12
CA ARG A 184 -22.07 -13.99 57.68
C ARG A 184 -20.97 -14.91 57.20
#